data_AF-A0A3A5WDW7-F1
#
_entry.id   AF-A0A3A5WDW7-F1
#
_cell.length_a   1.000
_cell.length_b   1.000
_cell.length_c   1.000
_cell.angle_alpha   90.00
_cell.angle_beta   90.00
_cell.angle_gamma   90.00
#
_symmetry.space_group_name_H-M   'P 1'
#
loop_
_entity.id
_entity.type
_entity.pdbx_description
1 polymer ?
#
loop_
_entity_poly.entity_id
_entity_poly.type
_entity_poly.pdbx_seq_one_letter_code
_entity_poly.pdbx_strand_id
1 'polypeptide(L)'
;MDQRERGVLALVLLAMLLAMPFGAMASAEGTEGLRVDVDVSSLDRPWLTDGQVLTLSAALVNPTAEAVETQTDPSCGLVLSVVDATGAIVVDGNDACRGQERGLSLAPGDEALRTTFAFSASDLGLESGTYDVRIAHPATGAVSSTTVDVQRSVAWPEDLLLEGLSVMRSDVAEEGEVLLLRWRNAGPTTLAWPSDGCSLHLVNTAWSTLTSCQDEAEPLAPWEVRMVTAMTLSSADVDENGRFTLSTPSGERTVEHVPVGFENEADALSLSLHMGQEDAVYRDGQIVQPTVRINNHGTDDLIIDTTTSCRADWWATDATGHIVYDSRWDAPCIDLVDQRSIDADEHVDHQGLGWGLIDRQGCTVPSGTYAIVGRSDDLALSDTTTVVVEHDVPEGCAADDGLDLEAWLDVDEDDQPSLHIEVSPNAGATDLVLQGVCSGRMILYDDEGSVLLDQMVGCEGRHGRQYHLPAPEAVLRLDMGGVALTTSE
;
A
#
# COMPACT_ATOMS: atom_id res chain seq x y z
N MET A 1 27.53 44.45 3.53
CA MET A 1 26.59 43.33 3.43
C MET A 1 26.13 42.99 4.83
N ASP A 2 24.86 43.23 5.06
CA ASP A 2 24.21 43.28 6.37
C ASP A 2 23.95 41.86 6.89
N GLN A 3 23.84 41.68 8.20
CA GLN A 3 23.72 40.36 8.84
C GLN A 3 22.43 39.62 8.40
N ARG A 4 21.43 40.37 7.92
CA ARG A 4 20.20 39.89 7.28
C ARG A 4 20.42 39.31 5.88
N GLU A 5 21.35 39.85 5.10
CA GLU A 5 21.66 39.35 3.75
C GLU A 5 22.37 38.00 3.80
N ARG A 6 23.12 37.71 4.87
CA ARG A 6 23.76 36.40 5.09
C ARG A 6 22.74 35.31 5.48
N GLY A 7 21.69 35.68 6.22
CA GLY A 7 20.62 34.74 6.60
C GLY A 7 19.76 34.32 5.40
N VAL A 8 19.43 35.28 4.54
CA VAL A 8 18.65 35.02 3.32
C VAL A 8 19.48 34.24 2.29
N LEU A 9 20.77 34.54 2.12
CA LEU A 9 21.63 33.75 1.21
C LEU A 9 21.81 32.31 1.71
N ALA A 10 21.91 32.09 3.02
CA ALA A 10 22.05 30.76 3.61
C ALA A 10 20.78 29.93 3.47
N LEU A 11 19.60 30.55 3.60
CA LEU A 11 18.30 29.89 3.41
C LEU A 11 18.03 29.56 1.94
N VAL A 12 18.41 30.45 1.02
CA VAL A 12 18.29 30.20 -0.44
C VAL A 12 19.26 29.11 -0.91
N LEU A 13 20.46 29.04 -0.34
CA LEU A 13 21.41 27.94 -0.61
C LEU A 13 20.94 26.60 -0.03
N LEU A 14 20.28 26.60 1.13
CA LEU A 14 19.72 25.38 1.74
C LEU A 14 18.49 24.88 0.95
N ALA A 15 17.64 25.79 0.47
CA ALA A 15 16.49 25.47 -0.37
C ALA A 15 16.90 24.96 -1.77
N MET A 16 17.98 25.48 -2.35
CA MET A 16 18.54 24.93 -3.60
C MET A 16 19.20 23.55 -3.44
N LEU A 17 19.61 23.16 -2.23
CA LEU A 17 20.16 21.84 -1.95
C LEU A 17 19.07 20.75 -1.78
N LEU A 18 17.82 21.15 -1.53
CA LEU A 18 16.68 20.24 -1.32
C LEU A 18 15.86 20.00 -2.60
N ALA A 19 16.15 20.71 -3.70
CA ALA A 19 15.39 20.64 -4.95
C ALA A 19 16.11 19.85 -6.08
N MET A 20 17.00 18.91 -5.74
CA MET A 20 17.54 17.98 -6.73
C MET A 20 16.61 16.78 -6.88
N PRO A 21 16.17 16.42 -8.11
CA PRO A 21 15.53 15.13 -8.32
C PRO A 21 16.51 14.03 -7.91
N PHE A 22 16.01 12.98 -7.25
CA PHE A 22 16.76 11.77 -6.91
C PHE A 22 17.19 11.05 -8.19
N GLY A 23 18.18 11.60 -8.89
CA GLY A 23 19.05 10.81 -9.75
C GLY A 23 19.96 9.99 -8.86
N ALA A 24 20.10 8.70 -9.18
CA ALA A 24 20.94 7.74 -8.49
C ALA A 24 22.23 8.37 -7.94
N MET A 25 22.36 8.43 -6.61
CA MET A 25 23.59 8.88 -5.98
C MET A 25 24.66 7.81 -6.14
N ALA A 26 25.47 7.95 -7.19
CA ALA A 26 26.72 7.23 -7.29
C ALA A 26 27.70 7.73 -6.22
N SER A 27 27.94 6.91 -5.19
CA SER A 27 29.03 7.14 -4.25
C SER A 27 30.35 6.71 -4.90
N ALA A 28 31.31 7.62 -4.94
CA ALA A 28 32.65 7.35 -5.47
C ALA A 28 33.69 7.61 -4.38
N GLU A 29 34.25 6.54 -3.81
CA GLU A 29 35.46 6.59 -3.00
C GLU A 29 36.56 5.75 -3.66
N GLY A 30 37.64 6.41 -4.10
CA GLY A 30 38.84 5.81 -4.68
C GLY A 30 39.90 6.87 -4.97
N THR A 31 41.16 6.47 -5.18
CA THR A 31 42.37 7.32 -5.17
C THR A 31 42.19 8.73 -5.75
N GLU A 32 42.76 9.73 -5.06
CA GLU A 32 42.73 11.16 -5.40
C GLU A 32 42.87 11.41 -6.91
N GLY A 33 41.74 11.68 -7.58
CA GLY A 33 41.71 12.29 -8.91
C GLY A 33 41.08 11.49 -10.05
N LEU A 34 40.69 10.22 -9.88
CA LEU A 34 39.96 9.46 -10.92
C LEU A 34 38.57 9.05 -10.45
N ARG A 35 37.58 9.16 -11.34
CA ARG A 35 36.17 8.79 -11.08
C ARG A 35 35.71 7.75 -12.11
N VAL A 36 34.84 6.83 -11.70
CA VAL A 36 34.08 6.01 -12.65
C VAL A 36 32.77 6.74 -12.92
N ASP A 37 32.52 7.08 -14.17
CA ASP A 37 31.22 7.59 -14.59
C ASP A 37 30.36 6.44 -15.10
N VAL A 38 29.10 6.39 -14.67
CA VAL A 38 28.16 5.31 -15.01
C VAL A 38 26.87 5.94 -15.50
N ASP A 39 26.48 5.56 -16.71
CA ASP A 39 25.21 5.88 -17.33
C ASP A 39 24.37 4.60 -17.37
N VAL A 40 23.18 4.66 -16.78
CA VAL A 40 22.26 3.53 -16.66
C VAL A 40 21.15 3.70 -17.69
N SER A 41 20.90 2.67 -18.50
CA SER A 41 19.74 2.68 -19.39
C SER A 41 18.45 2.85 -18.60
N SER A 42 17.53 3.71 -19.08
CA SER A 42 16.20 3.83 -18.49
C SER A 42 15.48 2.49 -18.52
N LEU A 43 14.94 2.08 -17.38
CA LEU A 43 14.00 0.97 -17.29
C LEU A 43 12.58 1.49 -17.49
N ASP A 44 11.71 0.65 -18.07
CA ASP A 44 10.28 0.98 -18.20
C ASP A 44 9.56 0.94 -16.83
N ARG A 45 10.17 0.28 -15.85
CA ARG A 45 9.69 0.11 -14.47
C ARG A 45 10.83 0.40 -13.50
N PRO A 46 10.57 0.84 -12.25
CA PRO A 46 11.64 1.15 -11.31
C PRO A 46 12.40 -0.10 -10.81
N TRP A 47 11.91 -1.30 -11.10
CA TRP A 47 12.56 -2.57 -10.78
C TRP A 47 12.80 -3.43 -12.03
N LEU A 48 13.74 -4.36 -11.90
CA LEU A 48 14.06 -5.37 -12.89
C LEU A 48 13.18 -6.61 -12.69
N THR A 49 12.53 -7.06 -13.77
CA THR A 49 11.75 -8.31 -13.81
C THR A 49 12.46 -9.38 -14.65
N ASP A 50 11.98 -10.62 -14.57
CA ASP A 50 12.54 -11.73 -15.34
C ASP A 50 12.48 -11.47 -16.85
N GLY A 51 13.63 -11.60 -17.52
CA GLY A 51 13.77 -11.39 -18.97
C GLY A 51 14.07 -9.94 -19.38
N GLN A 52 14.06 -8.97 -18.47
CA GLN A 52 14.58 -7.63 -18.73
C GLN A 52 16.11 -7.60 -18.57
N VAL A 53 16.78 -6.82 -19.41
CA VAL A 53 18.24 -6.65 -19.40
C VAL A 53 18.56 -5.21 -19.03
N LEU A 54 19.27 -5.01 -17.93
CA LEU A 54 19.82 -3.71 -17.56
C LEU A 54 21.14 -3.49 -18.29
N THR A 55 21.29 -2.32 -18.92
CA THR A 55 22.53 -1.93 -19.61
C THR A 55 23.18 -0.75 -18.91
N LEU A 56 24.45 -0.90 -18.55
CA LEU A 56 25.27 0.11 -17.88
C LEU A 56 26.43 0.48 -18.79
N SER A 57 26.56 1.76 -19.14
CA SER A 57 27.74 2.27 -19.83
C SER A 57 28.65 2.96 -18.83
N ALA A 58 29.91 2.53 -18.75
CA ALA A 58 30.85 3.09 -17.79
C ALA A 58 32.17 3.51 -18.44
N ALA A 59 32.79 4.54 -17.88
CA ALA A 59 34.12 5.01 -18.27
C ALA A 59 34.91 5.49 -17.05
N LEU A 60 36.23 5.32 -17.11
CA LEU A 60 37.15 5.93 -16.14
C LEU A 60 37.46 7.35 -16.62
N VAL A 61 37.16 8.35 -15.81
CA VAL A 61 37.32 9.76 -16.16
C VAL A 61 38.29 10.45 -15.22
N ASN A 62 39.08 11.38 -15.77
CA ASN A 62 39.92 12.28 -14.99
C ASN A 62 39.25 13.66 -14.84
N PRO A 63 38.49 13.92 -13.77
CA PRO A 63 37.86 15.22 -13.54
C PRO A 63 38.84 16.32 -13.10
N THR A 64 40.11 16.01 -12.87
CA THR A 64 41.08 16.98 -12.35
C THR A 64 41.67 17.86 -13.44
N ALA A 65 42.33 18.96 -13.04
CA ALA A 65 43.01 19.88 -13.95
C ALA A 65 44.42 19.40 -14.36
N GLU A 66 44.90 18.26 -13.85
CA GLU A 66 46.22 17.70 -14.11
C GLU A 66 46.13 16.30 -14.71
N ALA A 67 47.17 15.86 -15.41
CA ALA A 67 47.21 14.50 -15.95
C ALA A 67 47.45 13.50 -14.80
N VAL A 68 46.72 12.39 -14.80
CA VAL A 68 46.84 11.33 -13.81
C VAL A 68 47.42 10.09 -14.47
N GLU A 69 48.52 9.59 -13.91
CA GLU A 69 49.15 8.33 -14.30
C GLU A 69 48.68 7.22 -13.37
N THR A 70 48.19 6.13 -13.94
CA THR A 70 47.72 4.97 -13.20
C THR A 70 48.12 3.67 -13.89
N GLN A 71 47.74 2.55 -13.29
CA GLN A 71 47.88 1.22 -13.86
C GLN A 71 46.51 0.63 -14.10
N THR A 72 46.38 -0.25 -15.09
CA THR A 72 45.15 -0.98 -15.37
C THR A 72 45.48 -2.42 -15.74
N ASP A 73 44.58 -3.34 -15.40
CA ASP A 73 44.66 -4.71 -15.87
C ASP A 73 43.92 -4.84 -17.21
N PRO A 74 44.64 -5.01 -18.34
CA PRO A 74 44.01 -5.11 -19.65
C PRO A 74 43.08 -6.32 -19.84
N SER A 75 43.08 -7.28 -18.91
CA SER A 75 42.18 -8.44 -18.97
C SER A 75 40.75 -8.13 -18.49
N CYS A 76 40.57 -7.10 -17.67
CA CYS A 76 39.27 -6.73 -17.11
C CYS A 76 38.95 -5.23 -17.23
N GLY A 77 39.94 -4.35 -17.08
CA GLY A 77 39.74 -2.90 -17.13
C GLY A 77 38.83 -2.42 -16.01
N LEU A 78 37.56 -2.16 -16.32
CA LEU A 78 36.50 -1.90 -15.34
C LEU A 78 35.76 -3.22 -15.02
N VAL A 79 35.40 -3.42 -13.77
CA VAL A 79 34.69 -4.61 -13.30
C VAL A 79 33.33 -4.24 -12.73
N LEU A 80 32.35 -5.13 -12.90
CA LEU A 80 31.03 -5.02 -12.29
C LEU A 80 30.92 -6.05 -11.15
N SER A 81 30.56 -5.59 -9.96
CA SER A 81 30.24 -6.43 -8.82
C SER A 81 28.83 -6.10 -8.31
N VAL A 82 28.09 -7.12 -7.87
CA VAL A 82 26.75 -6.98 -7.31
C VAL A 82 26.78 -7.37 -5.84
N VAL A 83 26.21 -6.52 -5.00
CA VAL A 83 26.18 -6.70 -3.55
C VAL A 83 24.72 -6.67 -3.08
N ASP A 84 24.33 -7.60 -2.22
CA ASP A 84 22.98 -7.62 -1.65
C ASP A 84 22.82 -6.58 -0.53
N ALA A 85 21.58 -6.42 -0.04
CA ALA A 85 21.26 -5.50 1.06
C ALA A 85 22.00 -5.80 2.38
N THR A 86 22.54 -7.01 2.57
CA THR A 86 23.34 -7.38 3.75
C THR A 86 24.82 -7.03 3.61
N GLY A 87 25.23 -6.57 2.42
CA GLY A 87 26.62 -6.28 2.09
C GLY A 87 27.41 -7.49 1.57
N ALA A 88 26.76 -8.63 1.32
CA ALA A 88 27.42 -9.80 0.77
C ALA A 88 27.55 -9.67 -0.76
N ILE A 89 28.72 -10.04 -1.29
CA ILE A 89 29.00 -10.00 -2.72
C ILE A 89 28.33 -11.22 -3.37
N VAL A 90 27.35 -10.96 -4.23
CA VAL A 90 26.63 -11.98 -5.02
C VAL A 90 27.37 -12.27 -6.32
N VAL A 91 27.94 -11.22 -6.93
CA VAL A 91 28.75 -11.30 -8.14
C VAL A 91 30.03 -10.51 -7.92
N ASP A 92 31.19 -11.14 -8.06
CA ASP A 92 32.49 -10.45 -7.98
C ASP A 92 33.13 -10.33 -9.37
N GLY A 93 33.10 -9.11 -9.93
CA GLY A 93 33.74 -8.84 -11.22
C GLY A 93 35.27 -8.92 -11.19
N ASN A 94 35.90 -8.90 -10.02
CA ASN A 94 37.35 -9.03 -9.91
C ASN A 94 37.86 -10.41 -10.35
N ASP A 95 37.00 -11.43 -10.32
CA ASP A 95 37.34 -12.79 -10.77
C ASP A 95 37.73 -12.84 -12.26
N ALA A 96 37.33 -11.84 -13.05
CA ALA A 96 37.70 -11.72 -14.45
C ALA A 96 39.15 -11.21 -14.66
N CYS A 97 39.77 -10.59 -13.64
CA CYS A 97 41.10 -10.00 -13.73
C CYS A 97 42.21 -11.05 -13.62
N ARG A 98 43.22 -10.97 -14.50
CA ARG A 98 44.35 -11.91 -14.57
C ARG A 98 45.60 -11.42 -13.83
N GLY A 99 45.53 -10.27 -13.16
CA GLY A 99 46.63 -9.64 -12.44
C GLY A 99 47.72 -9.10 -13.38
N GLN A 100 47.34 -8.62 -14.55
CA GLN A 100 48.27 -7.97 -15.48
C GLN A 100 48.36 -6.47 -15.17
N GLU A 101 49.50 -5.86 -15.45
CA GLU A 101 49.72 -4.43 -15.20
C GLU A 101 50.15 -3.70 -16.48
N ARG A 102 49.42 -2.63 -16.82
CA ARG A 102 49.76 -1.74 -17.92
C ARG A 102 49.59 -0.28 -17.47
N GLY A 103 50.57 0.56 -17.76
CA GLY A 103 50.47 2.00 -17.52
C GLY A 103 49.37 2.65 -18.36
N LEU A 104 48.60 3.53 -17.74
CA LEU A 104 47.51 4.30 -18.31
C LEU A 104 47.67 5.77 -17.87
N SER A 105 47.79 6.67 -18.84
CA SER A 105 47.85 8.12 -18.61
C SER A 105 46.53 8.73 -19.08
N LEU A 106 45.88 9.54 -18.24
CA LEU A 106 44.70 10.31 -18.62
C LEU A 106 44.98 11.81 -18.48
N ALA A 107 44.79 12.58 -19.54
CA ALA A 107 44.86 14.03 -19.48
C ALA A 107 43.64 14.62 -18.73
N PRO A 108 43.67 15.90 -18.34
CA PRO A 108 42.52 16.58 -17.74
C PRO A 108 41.26 16.47 -18.61
N GLY A 109 40.18 15.91 -18.06
CA GLY A 109 38.91 15.72 -18.77
C GLY A 109 38.87 14.54 -19.75
N ASP A 110 39.95 13.76 -19.89
CA ASP A 110 39.95 12.56 -20.72
C ASP A 110 39.19 11.41 -20.07
N GLU A 111 38.71 10.51 -20.92
CA GLU A 111 38.06 9.26 -20.55
C GLU A 111 38.83 8.06 -21.13
N ALA A 112 38.89 6.97 -20.37
CA ALA A 112 39.45 5.70 -20.80
C ALA A 112 38.58 4.52 -20.34
N LEU A 113 38.92 3.33 -20.82
CA LEU A 113 38.30 2.06 -20.41
C LEU A 113 36.77 2.02 -20.57
N ARG A 114 36.24 2.74 -21.58
CA ARG A 114 34.81 2.76 -21.86
C ARG A 114 34.32 1.35 -22.18
N THR A 115 33.36 0.88 -21.40
CA THR A 115 32.79 -0.46 -21.54
C THR A 115 31.28 -0.41 -21.27
N THR A 116 30.59 -1.43 -21.75
CA THR A 116 29.16 -1.63 -21.51
C THR A 116 28.96 -2.95 -20.82
N PHE A 117 28.26 -2.94 -19.69
CA PHE A 117 27.81 -4.13 -18.99
C PHE A 117 26.33 -4.33 -19.29
N ALA A 118 25.93 -5.56 -19.58
CA ALA A 118 24.54 -5.93 -19.77
C ALA A 118 24.27 -7.21 -18.98
N PHE A 119 23.25 -7.19 -18.13
CA PHE A 119 22.87 -8.35 -17.33
C PHE A 119 21.36 -8.37 -17.08
N SER A 120 20.82 -9.55 -16.81
CA SER A 120 19.47 -9.74 -16.29
C SER A 120 19.52 -10.30 -14.86
N ALA A 121 18.44 -10.14 -14.10
CA ALA A 121 18.31 -10.73 -12.77
C ALA A 121 18.48 -12.26 -12.82
N SER A 122 17.92 -12.91 -13.84
CA SER A 122 17.99 -14.36 -14.02
C SER A 122 19.39 -14.84 -14.40
N ASP A 123 20.13 -14.10 -15.23
CA ASP A 123 21.52 -14.45 -15.59
C ASP A 123 22.45 -14.48 -14.36
N LEU A 124 22.21 -13.56 -13.43
CA LEU A 124 22.98 -13.43 -12.19
C LEU A 124 22.37 -14.23 -11.02
N GLY A 125 21.23 -14.89 -11.21
CA GLY A 125 20.54 -15.66 -10.18
C GLY A 125 20.01 -14.82 -9.01
N LEU A 126 19.72 -13.53 -9.22
CA LEU A 126 19.25 -12.62 -8.17
C LEU A 126 17.83 -12.96 -7.74
N GLU A 127 17.60 -13.05 -6.43
CA GLU A 127 16.26 -13.18 -5.82
C GLU A 127 15.58 -11.82 -5.68
N SER A 128 14.30 -11.78 -5.30
CA SER A 128 13.59 -10.52 -5.06
C SER A 128 14.29 -9.74 -3.94
N GLY A 129 14.55 -8.46 -4.17
CA GLY A 129 15.23 -7.60 -3.20
C GLY A 129 16.01 -6.46 -3.85
N THR A 130 16.63 -5.66 -3.01
CA THR A 130 17.43 -4.49 -3.41
C THR A 130 18.91 -4.86 -3.47
N TYR A 131 19.56 -4.49 -4.58
CA TYR A 131 20.98 -4.77 -4.82
C TYR A 131 21.76 -3.51 -5.17
N ASP A 132 22.98 -3.42 -4.67
CA ASP A 132 23.97 -2.43 -5.09
C ASP A 132 24.79 -2.98 -6.24
N VAL A 133 24.67 -2.35 -7.41
CA VAL A 133 25.49 -2.66 -8.58
C VAL A 133 26.65 -1.67 -8.62
N ARG A 134 27.87 -2.19 -8.46
CA ARG A 134 29.10 -1.40 -8.33
C ARG A 134 29.99 -1.62 -9.53
N ILE A 135 30.42 -0.54 -10.15
CA ILE A 135 31.45 -0.56 -11.20
C ILE A 135 32.71 0.04 -10.61
N ALA A 136 33.79 -0.74 -10.62
CA ALA A 136 35.06 -0.33 -10.04
C ALA A 136 36.21 -0.44 -11.05
N HIS A 137 37.21 0.41 -10.88
CA HIS A 137 38.53 0.23 -11.46
C HIS A 137 39.47 -0.36 -10.38
N PRO A 138 39.81 -1.66 -10.45
CA PRO A 138 40.46 -2.38 -9.35
C PRO A 138 41.78 -1.77 -8.88
N ALA A 139 42.58 -1.22 -9.81
CA ALA A 139 43.91 -0.70 -9.51
C ALA A 139 43.89 0.66 -8.79
N THR A 140 42.85 1.49 -9.01
CA THR A 140 42.71 2.81 -8.36
C THR A 140 41.73 2.77 -7.19
N GLY A 141 40.90 1.73 -7.12
CA GLY A 141 39.76 1.67 -6.21
C GLY A 141 38.66 2.67 -6.55
N ALA A 142 38.73 3.38 -7.68
CA ALA A 142 37.65 4.26 -8.11
C ALA A 142 36.39 3.43 -8.34
N VAL A 143 35.32 3.76 -7.64
CA VAL A 143 34.05 3.04 -7.68
C VAL A 143 32.92 4.01 -8.02
N SER A 144 31.88 3.48 -8.64
CA SER A 144 30.58 4.13 -8.79
C SER A 144 29.51 3.05 -8.59
N SER A 145 28.41 3.42 -7.94
CA SER A 145 27.35 2.48 -7.60
C SER A 145 25.98 2.99 -8.05
N THR A 146 25.09 2.06 -8.35
CA THR A 146 23.67 2.33 -8.53
C THR A 146 22.86 1.24 -7.86
N THR A 147 21.68 1.57 -7.38
CA THR A 147 20.78 0.64 -6.71
C THR A 147 19.78 0.10 -7.73
N VAL A 148 19.56 -1.21 -7.69
CA VAL A 148 18.59 -1.90 -8.55
C VAL A 148 17.70 -2.75 -7.68
N ASP A 149 16.39 -2.53 -7.79
CA ASP A 149 15.40 -3.42 -7.21
C ASP A 149 15.10 -4.55 -8.19
N VAL A 150 15.12 -5.78 -7.69
CA VAL A 150 14.75 -6.98 -8.43
C VAL A 150 13.45 -7.50 -7.86
N GLN A 151 12.50 -7.79 -8.74
CA GLN A 151 11.23 -8.39 -8.35
C GLN A 151 10.96 -9.59 -9.25
N ARG A 152 10.98 -10.80 -8.67
CA ARG A 152 10.65 -12.00 -9.43
C ARG A 152 9.15 -12.05 -9.73
N SER A 153 8.83 -12.54 -10.92
CA SER A 153 7.44 -12.77 -11.30
C SER A 153 6.97 -14.08 -10.68
N VAL A 154 5.84 -14.05 -9.97
CA VAL A 154 5.23 -15.24 -9.38
C VAL A 154 3.83 -15.42 -9.95
N ALA A 155 3.40 -16.65 -10.14
CA ALA A 155 2.01 -16.92 -10.47
C ALA A 155 1.15 -16.66 -9.24
N TRP A 156 0.26 -15.68 -9.33
CA TRP A 156 -0.72 -15.41 -8.29
C TRP A 156 -1.78 -16.51 -8.28
N PRO A 157 -2.30 -16.90 -7.09
CA PRO A 157 -3.45 -17.80 -7.02
C PRO A 157 -4.63 -17.26 -7.85
N GLU A 158 -5.32 -18.14 -8.59
CA GLU A 158 -6.43 -17.73 -9.46
C GLU A 158 -7.58 -17.09 -8.68
N ASP A 159 -7.82 -17.58 -7.46
CA ASP A 159 -8.87 -17.07 -6.58
C ASP A 159 -8.47 -15.76 -5.85
N LEU A 160 -7.23 -15.26 -6.00
CA LEU A 160 -6.77 -14.00 -5.39
C LEU A 160 -7.07 -12.82 -6.31
N LEU A 161 -8.18 -12.15 -6.03
CA LEU A 161 -8.66 -11.03 -6.82
C LEU A 161 -8.31 -9.70 -6.15
N LEU A 162 -7.80 -8.76 -6.95
CA LEU A 162 -7.69 -7.36 -6.57
C LEU A 162 -8.89 -6.63 -7.17
N GLU A 163 -9.67 -5.98 -6.33
CA GLU A 163 -10.87 -5.25 -6.74
C GLU A 163 -10.78 -3.79 -6.33
N GLY A 164 -11.27 -2.92 -7.19
CA GLY A 164 -11.55 -1.52 -6.87
C GLY A 164 -13.04 -1.31 -6.78
N LEU A 165 -13.49 -0.65 -5.72
CA LEU A 165 -14.88 -0.23 -5.56
C LEU A 165 -14.95 1.30 -5.54
N SER A 166 -15.67 1.86 -6.50
CA SER A 166 -15.99 3.28 -6.56
C SER A 166 -17.12 3.60 -5.59
N VAL A 167 -16.86 4.50 -4.64
CA VAL A 167 -17.83 4.89 -3.60
C VAL A 167 -18.11 6.38 -3.66
N MET A 168 -19.39 6.72 -3.48
CA MET A 168 -19.89 8.09 -3.37
C MET A 168 -20.61 8.29 -2.05
N ARG A 169 -20.84 9.55 -1.66
CA ARG A 169 -21.61 9.91 -0.47
C ARG A 169 -23.09 9.46 -0.46
N SER A 170 -23.60 8.89 -1.54
CA SER A 170 -24.98 8.37 -1.61
C SER A 170 -25.06 6.86 -1.70
N ASP A 171 -24.10 6.22 -2.36
CA ASP A 171 -24.05 4.78 -2.60
C ASP A 171 -22.71 4.40 -3.27
N VAL A 172 -22.49 3.10 -3.43
CA VAL A 172 -21.57 2.53 -4.43
C VAL A 172 -22.10 2.83 -5.83
N ALA A 173 -21.24 3.28 -6.73
CA ALA A 173 -21.64 3.60 -8.10
C ALA A 173 -20.53 3.26 -9.11
N GLU A 174 -20.87 3.26 -10.40
CA GLU A 174 -19.89 3.07 -11.49
C GLU A 174 -18.84 4.20 -11.49
N GLU A 175 -19.24 5.39 -11.04
CA GLU A 175 -18.37 6.55 -10.83
C GLU A 175 -18.24 6.79 -9.32
N GLY A 176 -17.05 7.10 -8.82
CA GLY A 176 -16.78 7.23 -7.38
C GLY A 176 -15.96 8.47 -7.05
N GLU A 177 -16.19 9.06 -5.89
CA GLU A 177 -15.26 10.06 -5.35
C GLU A 177 -14.03 9.38 -4.75
N VAL A 178 -14.25 8.20 -4.17
CA VAL A 178 -13.23 7.41 -3.51
C VAL A 178 -13.16 6.05 -4.16
N LEU A 179 -11.94 5.55 -4.29
CA LEU A 179 -11.68 4.18 -4.63
C LEU A 179 -11.29 3.39 -3.37
N LEU A 180 -12.06 2.34 -3.06
CA LEU A 180 -11.66 1.33 -2.10
C LEU A 180 -10.94 0.21 -2.84
N LEU A 181 -9.65 0.06 -2.59
CA LEU A 181 -8.87 -1.07 -3.10
C LEU A 181 -8.94 -2.20 -2.08
N ARG A 182 -9.26 -3.42 -2.53
CA ARG A 182 -9.44 -4.57 -1.65
C ARG A 182 -8.97 -5.88 -2.26
N TRP A 183 -8.48 -6.77 -1.41
CA TRP A 183 -8.24 -8.16 -1.74
C TRP A 183 -9.51 -8.97 -1.50
N ARG A 184 -9.80 -9.89 -2.42
CA ARG A 184 -10.87 -10.88 -2.26
C ARG A 184 -10.35 -12.27 -2.55
N ASN A 185 -10.65 -13.21 -1.66
CA ASN A 185 -10.59 -14.63 -1.96
C ASN A 185 -11.92 -15.04 -2.62
N ALA A 186 -11.86 -15.43 -3.89
CA ALA A 186 -13.04 -15.86 -4.65
C ALA A 186 -13.33 -17.36 -4.53
N GLY A 187 -12.58 -18.08 -3.70
CA GLY A 187 -12.67 -19.52 -3.55
C GLY A 187 -13.15 -19.99 -2.17
N PRO A 188 -13.57 -21.26 -2.07
CA PRO A 188 -14.03 -21.90 -0.83
C PRO A 188 -12.89 -22.37 0.08
N THR A 189 -11.64 -22.15 -0.29
CA THR A 189 -10.46 -22.60 0.47
C THR A 189 -9.62 -21.43 0.93
N THR A 190 -8.95 -21.58 2.08
CA THR A 190 -7.99 -20.60 2.58
C THR A 190 -6.88 -20.37 1.54
N LEU A 191 -6.57 -19.10 1.31
CA LEU A 191 -5.64 -18.66 0.29
C LEU A 191 -4.37 -18.10 0.94
N ALA A 192 -3.22 -18.68 0.59
CA ALA A 192 -1.91 -18.19 1.01
C ALA A 192 -1.44 -17.07 0.08
N TRP A 193 -0.82 -16.04 0.66
CA TRP A 193 -0.23 -14.95 -0.09
C TRP A 193 0.94 -15.43 -0.97
N PRO A 194 1.16 -14.82 -2.16
CA PRO A 194 2.38 -15.01 -2.92
C PRO A 194 3.62 -14.67 -2.09
N SER A 195 4.64 -15.53 -2.11
CA SER A 195 5.89 -15.33 -1.34
C SER A 195 6.76 -14.20 -1.90
N ASP A 196 6.60 -13.89 -3.19
CA ASP A 196 7.36 -12.89 -3.93
C ASP A 196 6.42 -12.16 -4.90
N GLY A 197 6.88 -11.01 -5.39
CA GLY A 197 6.20 -10.33 -6.50
C GLY A 197 4.82 -9.76 -6.13
N CYS A 198 4.59 -9.49 -4.84
CA CYS A 198 3.31 -9.07 -4.28
C CYS A 198 3.32 -7.60 -3.83
N SER A 199 4.06 -6.75 -4.53
CA SER A 199 3.99 -5.29 -4.34
C SER A 199 3.05 -4.67 -5.36
N LEU A 200 2.28 -3.68 -4.91
CA LEU A 200 1.36 -2.91 -5.75
C LEU A 200 1.91 -1.50 -5.94
N HIS A 201 2.08 -1.11 -7.20
CA HIS A 201 2.58 0.22 -7.56
C HIS A 201 1.58 0.93 -8.46
N LEU A 202 1.27 2.18 -8.15
CA LEU A 202 0.48 3.03 -9.01
C LEU A 202 1.33 3.47 -10.20
N VAL A 203 0.85 3.18 -11.42
CA VAL A 203 1.54 3.58 -12.64
C VAL A 203 1.15 5.01 -12.98
N ASN A 204 1.96 5.96 -12.50
CA ASN A 204 1.91 7.37 -12.86
C ASN A 204 3.34 7.87 -13.20
N THR A 205 3.54 9.19 -13.31
CA THR A 205 4.84 9.76 -13.67
C THR A 205 5.95 9.47 -12.64
N ALA A 206 5.58 9.21 -11.37
CA ALA A 206 6.53 9.05 -10.27
C ALA A 206 6.66 7.60 -9.77
N TRP A 207 5.74 6.70 -10.12
CA TRP A 207 5.64 5.32 -9.61
C TRP A 207 5.64 5.27 -8.08
N SER A 208 4.46 5.33 -7.45
CA SER A 208 4.33 5.20 -6.00
C SER A 208 3.99 3.76 -5.60
N THR A 209 4.73 3.23 -4.63
CA THR A 209 4.36 1.97 -3.96
C THR A 209 3.17 2.23 -3.05
N LEU A 210 2.08 1.49 -3.24
CA LEU A 210 0.87 1.59 -2.41
C LEU A 210 0.94 0.65 -1.21
N THR A 211 1.26 -0.62 -1.44
CA THR A 211 1.27 -1.66 -0.40
C THR A 211 2.09 -2.87 -0.86
N SER A 212 2.37 -3.78 0.06
CA SER A 212 2.86 -5.11 -0.24
C SER A 212 2.04 -6.18 0.49
N CYS A 213 1.87 -7.36 -0.12
CA CYS A 213 1.25 -8.49 0.59
C CYS A 213 2.14 -9.04 1.71
N GLN A 214 3.41 -8.62 1.80
CA GLN A 214 4.28 -8.99 2.92
C GLN A 214 3.91 -8.25 4.21
N ASP A 215 3.14 -7.16 4.10
CA ASP A 215 2.55 -6.47 5.24
C ASP A 215 1.39 -7.29 5.86
N GLU A 216 0.88 -8.29 5.12
CA GLU A 216 -0.25 -9.13 5.51
C GLU A 216 0.23 -10.47 6.10
N ALA A 217 0.23 -10.59 7.43
CA ALA A 217 0.73 -11.79 8.10
C ALA A 217 -0.23 -13.01 7.99
N GLU A 218 -1.53 -12.78 7.82
CA GLU A 218 -2.55 -13.84 7.82
C GLU A 218 -3.07 -14.19 6.43
N PRO A 219 -3.20 -15.49 6.10
CA PRO A 219 -3.82 -15.94 4.85
C PRO A 219 -5.30 -15.51 4.80
N LEU A 220 -5.84 -15.33 3.59
CA LEU A 220 -7.26 -15.02 3.42
C LEU A 220 -8.09 -16.27 3.67
N ALA A 221 -9.09 -16.18 4.51
CA ALA A 221 -10.14 -17.17 4.69
C ALA A 221 -10.89 -17.38 3.36
N PRO A 222 -11.61 -18.52 3.22
CA PRO A 222 -12.60 -18.68 2.16
C PRO A 222 -13.52 -17.46 2.06
N TRP A 223 -13.74 -16.96 0.86
CA TRP A 223 -14.66 -15.84 0.58
C TRP A 223 -14.34 -14.50 1.26
N GLU A 224 -13.19 -14.36 1.93
CA GLU A 224 -12.86 -13.14 2.67
C GLU A 224 -12.58 -11.96 1.74
N VAL A 225 -12.98 -10.78 2.20
CA VAL A 225 -12.65 -9.47 1.66
C VAL A 225 -11.82 -8.69 2.68
N ARG A 226 -10.69 -8.13 2.24
CA ARG A 226 -9.83 -7.27 3.06
C ARG A 226 -9.54 -5.95 2.35
N MET A 227 -9.88 -4.84 2.99
CA MET A 227 -9.51 -3.52 2.48
C MET A 227 -7.99 -3.38 2.50
N VAL A 228 -7.42 -2.99 1.37
CA VAL A 228 -6.00 -2.62 1.24
C VAL A 228 -5.83 -1.16 1.65
N THR A 229 -6.57 -0.29 0.99
CA THR A 229 -6.54 1.16 1.25
C THR A 229 -7.76 1.83 0.63
N ALA A 230 -8.07 3.03 1.08
CA ALA A 230 -8.91 3.98 0.38
C ALA A 230 -8.03 5.06 -0.26
N MET A 231 -8.41 5.54 -1.45
CA MET A 231 -7.68 6.60 -2.13
C MET A 231 -8.63 7.52 -2.89
N THR A 232 -8.30 8.81 -2.94
CA THR A 232 -8.84 9.75 -3.91
C THR A 232 -7.86 9.84 -5.07
N LEU A 233 -8.35 9.54 -6.28
CA LEU A 233 -7.53 9.62 -7.49
C LEU A 233 -7.78 10.95 -8.19
N SER A 234 -6.71 11.61 -8.62
CA SER A 234 -6.82 12.80 -9.45
C SER A 234 -7.03 12.41 -10.92
N SER A 235 -7.46 13.36 -11.75
CA SER A 235 -7.54 13.15 -13.20
C SER A 235 -6.18 12.83 -13.85
N ALA A 236 -5.06 13.13 -13.19
CA ALA A 236 -3.72 12.77 -13.65
C ALA A 236 -3.36 11.30 -13.36
N ASP A 237 -4.06 10.64 -12.43
CA ASP A 237 -3.84 9.25 -12.05
C ASP A 237 -4.67 8.26 -12.88
N VAL A 238 -5.64 8.75 -13.65
CA VAL A 238 -6.53 7.95 -14.49
C VAL A 238 -6.36 8.26 -15.98
N ASP A 239 -6.61 7.27 -16.83
CA ASP A 239 -6.62 7.47 -18.28
C ASP A 239 -7.91 8.17 -18.78
N GLU A 240 -8.01 8.39 -20.09
CA GLU A 240 -9.17 9.02 -20.74
C GLU A 240 -10.50 8.29 -20.52
N ASN A 241 -10.46 7.03 -20.06
CA ASN A 241 -11.63 6.21 -19.77
C ASN A 241 -11.88 6.06 -18.26
N GLY A 242 -11.16 6.78 -17.40
CA GLY A 242 -11.25 6.60 -15.95
C GLY A 242 -10.71 5.23 -15.51
N ARG A 243 -9.62 4.76 -16.12
CA ARG A 243 -8.94 3.54 -15.69
C ARG A 243 -7.58 3.91 -15.16
N PHE A 244 -7.23 3.39 -13.99
CA PHE A 244 -5.87 3.49 -13.49
C PHE A 244 -5.22 2.11 -13.54
N THR A 245 -3.91 2.10 -13.72
CA THR A 245 -3.15 0.86 -13.86
C THR A 245 -2.31 0.65 -12.61
N LEU A 246 -2.48 -0.51 -12.01
CA LEU A 246 -1.61 -1.01 -10.95
C LEU A 246 -0.59 -1.95 -11.58
N SER A 247 0.68 -1.72 -11.31
CA SER A 247 1.73 -2.63 -11.72
C SER A 247 2.12 -3.52 -10.56
N THR A 248 2.12 -4.82 -10.82
CA THR A 248 2.77 -5.82 -9.97
C THR A 248 4.01 -6.34 -10.69
N PRO A 249 4.98 -6.90 -9.96
CA PRO A 249 6.06 -7.70 -10.54
C PRO A 249 5.60 -8.83 -11.46
N SER A 250 4.39 -9.34 -11.24
CA SER A 250 3.81 -10.45 -12.00
C SER A 250 3.04 -10.00 -13.24
N GLY A 251 2.89 -8.68 -13.43
CA GLY A 251 2.16 -8.09 -14.55
C GLY A 251 1.38 -6.83 -14.14
N GLU A 252 0.85 -6.12 -15.13
CA GLU A 252 -0.08 -5.02 -14.87
C GLU A 252 -1.49 -5.56 -14.61
N ARG A 253 -2.18 -4.96 -13.64
CA ARG A 253 -3.60 -5.14 -13.35
C ARG A 253 -4.29 -3.80 -13.54
N THR A 254 -5.33 -3.80 -14.36
CA THR A 254 -6.16 -2.60 -14.55
C THR A 254 -7.33 -2.66 -13.60
N VAL A 255 -7.56 -1.55 -12.89
CA VAL A 255 -8.73 -1.37 -12.03
C VAL A 255 -9.51 -0.18 -12.59
N GLU A 256 -10.82 -0.35 -12.72
CA GLU A 256 -11.70 0.66 -13.30
C GLU A 256 -12.21 1.58 -12.19
N HIS A 257 -12.04 2.89 -12.37
CA HIS A 257 -12.49 3.91 -11.43
C HIS A 257 -12.64 5.25 -12.13
N VAL A 258 -13.88 5.68 -12.33
CA VAL A 258 -14.16 7.00 -12.90
C VAL A 258 -14.29 8.01 -11.75
N PRO A 259 -13.31 8.90 -11.54
CA PRO A 259 -13.36 9.85 -10.42
C PRO A 259 -14.51 10.83 -10.61
N VAL A 260 -15.30 11.05 -9.57
CA VAL A 260 -16.33 12.09 -9.53
C VAL A 260 -15.77 13.29 -8.77
N GLY A 261 -14.99 14.09 -9.49
CA GLY A 261 -14.33 15.29 -8.98
C GLY A 261 -13.66 16.01 -10.14
N PHE A 262 -14.00 17.29 -10.30
CA PHE A 262 -13.80 18.08 -11.51
C PHE A 262 -12.38 18.64 -11.61
N GLU A 263 -11.99 19.01 -12.84
CA GLU A 263 -10.81 19.84 -13.10
C GLU A 263 -10.71 20.96 -12.05
N ASN A 264 -9.71 20.90 -11.17
CA ASN A 264 -9.45 21.97 -10.22
C ASN A 264 -9.11 23.23 -11.01
N GLU A 265 -9.93 24.28 -10.92
CA GLU A 265 -9.54 25.61 -11.42
C GLU A 265 -8.43 26.23 -10.54
N ALA A 266 -8.16 25.65 -9.36
CA ALA A 266 -7.15 26.08 -8.42
C ALA A 266 -6.14 24.94 -8.14
N ASP A 267 -5.16 24.75 -9.03
CA ASP A 267 -4.01 23.83 -8.87
C ASP A 267 -3.27 23.98 -7.52
N ALA A 268 -3.47 25.11 -6.83
CA ALA A 268 -2.85 25.44 -5.57
C ALA A 268 -3.59 24.90 -4.32
N LEU A 269 -4.85 24.45 -4.43
CA LEU A 269 -5.60 23.98 -3.26
C LEU A 269 -5.58 22.45 -3.14
N SER A 270 -5.43 21.95 -1.91
CA SER A 270 -5.64 20.53 -1.59
C SER A 270 -6.38 20.35 -0.27
N LEU A 271 -6.97 19.18 -0.07
CA LEU A 271 -7.56 18.76 1.19
C LEU A 271 -6.64 17.73 1.86
N SER A 272 -6.54 17.78 3.18
CA SER A 272 -5.85 16.76 3.97
C SER A 272 -6.67 16.38 5.20
N LEU A 273 -6.74 15.09 5.51
CA LEU A 273 -7.37 14.57 6.71
C LEU A 273 -6.35 14.36 7.84
N HIS A 274 -6.68 14.84 9.03
CA HIS A 274 -5.89 14.60 10.23
C HIS A 274 -6.74 13.90 11.30
N MET A 275 -6.25 12.74 11.76
CA MET A 275 -6.85 11.99 12.85
C MET A 275 -6.28 12.46 14.19
N GLY A 276 -7.11 12.47 15.24
CA GLY A 276 -6.69 12.89 16.58
C GLY A 276 -5.77 11.91 17.32
N GLN A 277 -5.55 10.71 16.77
CA GLN A 277 -4.69 9.66 17.33
C GLN A 277 -3.74 9.12 16.24
N GLU A 278 -2.51 8.75 16.63
CA GLU A 278 -1.47 8.29 15.71
C GLU A 278 -1.77 6.90 15.12
N ASP A 279 -2.31 5.98 15.92
CA ASP A 279 -2.54 4.59 15.49
C ASP A 279 -3.86 4.39 14.73
N ALA A 280 -4.75 5.40 14.72
CA ALA A 280 -6.07 5.34 14.07
C ALA A 280 -6.95 4.12 14.44
N VAL A 281 -6.71 3.48 15.59
CA VAL A 281 -7.52 2.38 16.13
C VAL A 281 -8.52 2.91 17.16
N TYR A 282 -9.80 2.60 16.96
CA TYR A 282 -10.92 3.07 17.78
C TYR A 282 -11.70 1.89 18.38
N ARG A 283 -12.13 2.04 19.63
CA ARG A 283 -12.88 1.05 20.42
C ARG A 283 -14.11 1.66 21.07
N ASP A 284 -14.89 0.82 21.75
CA ASP A 284 -16.11 1.22 22.46
C ASP A 284 -15.93 2.45 23.35
N GLY A 285 -16.83 3.42 23.18
CA GLY A 285 -16.83 4.69 23.91
C GLY A 285 -15.83 5.73 23.41
N GLN A 286 -15.00 5.40 22.42
CA GLN A 286 -14.17 6.39 21.72
C GLN A 286 -14.96 7.07 20.60
N ILE A 287 -14.48 8.25 20.19
CA ILE A 287 -15.12 9.07 19.16
C ILE A 287 -14.13 9.30 18.04
N VAL A 288 -14.51 8.92 16.83
CA VAL A 288 -13.78 9.25 15.60
C VAL A 288 -14.13 10.68 15.24
N GLN A 289 -13.15 11.58 15.24
CA GLN A 289 -13.36 12.99 14.94
C GLN A 289 -12.18 13.54 14.14
N PRO A 290 -12.24 13.48 12.80
CA PRO A 290 -11.18 14.01 11.94
C PRO A 290 -11.20 15.54 11.92
N THR A 291 -10.02 16.13 11.72
CA THR A 291 -9.86 17.52 11.28
C THR A 291 -9.67 17.51 9.77
N VAL A 292 -10.59 18.15 9.04
CA VAL A 292 -10.48 18.35 7.59
C VAL A 292 -9.75 19.67 7.35
N ARG A 293 -8.58 19.60 6.71
CA ARG A 293 -7.72 20.76 6.45
C ARG A 293 -7.74 21.09 4.96
N ILE A 294 -7.93 22.36 4.63
CA ILE A 294 -7.78 22.88 3.27
C ILE A 294 -6.47 23.67 3.24
N ASN A 295 -5.56 23.27 2.35
CA ASN A 295 -4.20 23.82 2.22
C ASN A 295 -4.10 24.68 0.96
N ASN A 296 -3.42 25.83 1.06
CA ASN A 296 -3.03 26.65 -0.08
C ASN A 296 -1.52 26.47 -0.34
N HIS A 297 -1.17 25.66 -1.34
CA HIS A 297 0.20 25.45 -1.82
C HIS A 297 0.67 26.52 -2.81
N GLY A 298 -0.17 27.52 -3.09
CA GLY A 298 0.13 28.63 -3.98
C GLY A 298 1.05 29.65 -3.33
N THR A 299 1.66 30.48 -4.18
CA THR A 299 2.51 31.60 -3.73
C THR A 299 1.73 32.88 -3.43
N ASP A 300 0.42 32.88 -3.70
CA ASP A 300 -0.48 34.02 -3.53
C ASP A 300 -1.63 33.64 -2.58
N ASP A 301 -2.18 34.66 -1.90
CA ASP A 301 -3.36 34.48 -1.06
C ASP A 301 -4.57 34.10 -1.92
N LEU A 302 -5.32 33.07 -1.49
CA LEU A 302 -6.51 32.60 -2.17
C LEU A 302 -7.76 32.99 -1.40
N ILE A 303 -8.79 33.39 -2.15
CA ILE A 303 -10.12 33.64 -1.62
C ILE A 303 -10.99 32.44 -2.01
N ILE A 304 -11.51 31.75 -1.00
CA ILE A 304 -12.49 30.67 -1.17
C ILE A 304 -13.90 31.22 -0.94
N ASP A 305 -14.79 30.93 -1.88
CA ASP A 305 -16.21 31.21 -1.79
C ASP A 305 -16.96 29.89 -1.59
N THR A 306 -17.75 29.81 -0.52
CA THR A 306 -18.60 28.66 -0.22
C THR A 306 -20.06 29.09 -0.30
N THR A 307 -20.93 28.21 -0.80
CA THR A 307 -22.37 28.48 -0.96
C THR A 307 -23.20 27.82 0.14
N THR A 308 -22.59 26.95 0.94
CA THR A 308 -23.25 26.26 2.05
C THR A 308 -22.49 26.42 3.36
N SER A 309 -23.17 26.13 4.48
CA SER A 309 -22.54 26.08 5.81
C SER A 309 -21.51 24.96 5.95
N CYS A 310 -21.56 23.94 5.09
CA CYS A 310 -20.62 22.82 5.07
C CYS A 310 -19.43 23.16 4.19
N ARG A 311 -18.51 23.95 4.76
CA ARG A 311 -17.25 24.32 4.09
C ARG A 311 -16.41 23.08 3.78
N ALA A 312 -16.35 22.21 4.78
CA ALA A 312 -15.81 20.87 4.69
C ALA A 312 -16.58 20.00 5.67
N ASP A 313 -16.80 18.75 5.28
CA ASP A 313 -17.46 17.75 6.09
C ASP A 313 -16.89 16.37 5.76
N TRP A 314 -17.43 15.32 6.38
CA TRP A 314 -16.88 13.99 6.21
C TRP A 314 -17.91 12.87 6.40
N TRP A 315 -17.59 11.70 5.87
CA TRP A 315 -18.37 10.48 6.00
C TRP A 315 -17.45 9.26 6.14
N ALA A 316 -17.99 8.14 6.61
CA ALA A 316 -17.26 6.88 6.75
C ALA A 316 -17.96 5.76 5.99
N THR A 317 -17.17 4.87 5.39
CA THR A 317 -17.66 3.65 4.73
C THR A 317 -16.85 2.43 5.13
N ASP A 318 -17.49 1.27 5.16
CA ASP A 318 -16.81 -0.01 5.31
C ASP A 318 -16.16 -0.48 3.99
N ALA A 319 -15.50 -1.66 3.99
CA ALA A 319 -14.86 -2.22 2.80
C ALA A 319 -15.82 -2.77 1.73
N THR A 320 -17.12 -2.80 2.02
CA THR A 320 -18.18 -3.12 1.04
C THR A 320 -18.69 -1.87 0.34
N GLY A 321 -18.28 -0.68 0.77
CA GLY A 321 -18.73 0.60 0.23
C GLY A 321 -20.01 1.14 0.87
N HIS A 322 -20.50 0.50 1.94
CA HIS A 322 -21.67 0.98 2.66
C HIS A 322 -21.29 2.12 3.61
N ILE A 323 -21.99 3.25 3.46
CA ILE A 323 -21.82 4.43 4.32
C ILE A 323 -22.42 4.15 5.69
N VAL A 324 -21.55 4.04 6.68
CA VAL A 324 -21.94 3.81 8.08
C VAL A 324 -22.08 5.08 8.89
N TYR A 325 -21.47 6.18 8.44
CA TYR A 325 -21.59 7.48 9.08
C TYR A 325 -21.54 8.61 8.05
N ASP A 326 -22.35 9.64 8.24
CA ASP A 326 -22.23 10.90 7.51
C ASP A 326 -22.50 12.06 8.48
N SER A 327 -21.54 12.98 8.60
CA SER A 327 -21.67 14.18 9.44
C SER A 327 -22.89 15.05 9.07
N ARG A 328 -23.39 15.00 7.84
CA ARG A 328 -24.60 15.71 7.41
C ARG A 328 -25.90 15.11 7.97
N TRP A 329 -25.89 13.89 8.48
CA TRP A 329 -27.07 13.32 9.14
C TRP A 329 -27.41 14.09 10.43
N ASP A 330 -26.39 14.54 11.15
CA ASP A 330 -26.54 15.28 12.41
C ASP A 330 -26.49 16.80 12.22
N ALA A 331 -25.71 17.28 11.25
CA ALA A 331 -25.63 18.71 10.88
C ALA A 331 -25.82 18.91 9.37
N PRO A 332 -27.07 18.97 8.89
CA PRO A 332 -27.33 19.20 7.47
C PRO A 332 -26.83 20.59 7.04
N CYS A 333 -26.28 20.64 5.83
CA CYS A 333 -25.81 21.88 5.22
C CYS A 333 -26.98 22.81 4.92
N ILE A 334 -26.82 24.09 5.24
CA ILE A 334 -27.76 25.14 4.88
C ILE A 334 -27.12 26.11 3.90
N ASP A 335 -27.93 26.69 3.02
CA ASP A 335 -27.47 27.73 2.09
C ASP A 335 -26.93 28.92 2.89
N LEU A 336 -25.63 29.16 2.76
CA LEU A 336 -24.92 30.24 3.44
C LEU A 336 -23.71 30.60 2.59
N VAL A 337 -23.77 31.79 2.00
CA VAL A 337 -22.60 32.32 1.29
C VAL A 337 -21.60 32.82 2.32
N ASP A 338 -20.40 32.27 2.28
CA ASP A 338 -19.27 32.72 3.09
C ASP A 338 -18.00 32.81 2.24
N GLN A 339 -17.21 33.83 2.51
CA GLN A 339 -15.97 34.12 1.82
C GLN A 339 -14.84 34.18 2.83
N ARG A 340 -13.77 33.45 2.57
CA ARG A 340 -12.59 33.39 3.44
C ARG A 340 -11.31 33.49 2.63
N SER A 341 -10.33 34.23 3.15
CA SER A 341 -8.97 34.20 2.61
C SER A 341 -8.14 33.11 3.30
N ILE A 342 -7.32 32.43 2.52
CA ILE A 342 -6.24 31.55 2.98
C ILE A 342 -4.96 32.15 2.40
N ASP A 343 -4.06 32.58 3.29
CA ASP A 343 -2.80 33.19 2.87
C ASP A 343 -1.93 32.16 2.12
N ALA A 344 -0.93 32.62 1.37
CA ALA A 344 0.02 31.73 0.69
C ALA A 344 0.74 30.78 1.67
N ASP A 345 0.84 29.49 1.33
CA ASP A 345 1.44 28.42 2.16
C ASP A 345 0.78 28.23 3.55
N GLU A 346 -0.46 28.72 3.70
CA GLU A 346 -1.26 28.58 4.92
C GLU A 346 -2.44 27.62 4.70
N HIS A 347 -3.15 27.31 5.79
CA HIS A 347 -4.26 26.38 5.77
C HIS A 347 -5.43 26.82 6.64
N VAL A 348 -6.58 26.19 6.43
CA VAL A 348 -7.75 26.29 7.30
C VAL A 348 -8.18 24.92 7.78
N ASP A 349 -8.39 24.82 9.10
CA ASP A 349 -8.90 23.62 9.74
C ASP A 349 -10.41 23.70 9.98
N HIS A 350 -11.08 22.62 9.63
CA HIS A 350 -12.48 22.34 9.92
C HIS A 350 -12.56 21.10 10.80
N GLN A 351 -12.93 21.28 12.07
CA GLN A 351 -13.15 20.15 12.96
C GLN A 351 -14.44 19.43 12.55
N GLY A 352 -14.32 18.15 12.20
CA GLY A 352 -15.47 17.30 11.88
C GLY A 352 -16.37 17.07 13.10
N LEU A 353 -17.62 16.69 12.85
CA LEU A 353 -18.47 16.13 13.89
C LEU A 353 -17.91 14.79 14.37
N GLY A 354 -18.14 14.47 15.64
CA GLY A 354 -17.66 13.22 16.23
C GLY A 354 -18.61 12.06 15.93
N TRP A 355 -18.06 10.96 15.43
CA TRP A 355 -18.77 9.70 15.24
C TRP A 355 -18.48 8.74 16.40
N GLY A 356 -19.53 8.32 17.09
CA GLY A 356 -19.45 7.41 18.24
C GLY A 356 -19.47 5.92 17.89
N LEU A 357 -19.09 5.54 16.66
CA LEU A 357 -19.11 4.16 16.17
C LEU A 357 -20.52 3.54 16.09
N ILE A 358 -21.52 4.38 15.87
CA ILE A 358 -22.93 3.99 15.72
C ILE A 358 -23.39 4.41 14.34
N ASP A 359 -24.09 3.52 13.65
CA ASP A 359 -24.67 3.78 12.33
C ASP A 359 -25.96 4.63 12.40
N ARG A 360 -26.57 4.89 11.24
CA ARG A 360 -27.81 5.66 11.15
C ARG A 360 -29.00 5.00 11.85
N GLN A 361 -28.98 3.69 11.96
CA GLN A 361 -30.05 2.87 12.56
C GLN A 361 -29.91 2.81 14.08
N GLY A 362 -28.81 3.32 14.63
CA GLY A 362 -28.53 3.31 16.06
C GLY A 362 -27.80 2.04 16.51
N CYS A 363 -27.21 1.30 15.58
CA CYS A 363 -26.50 0.06 15.83
C CYS A 363 -25.00 0.33 15.90
N THR A 364 -24.28 -0.35 16.81
CA THR A 364 -22.81 -0.32 16.81
C THR A 364 -22.30 -0.90 15.51
N VAL A 365 -21.36 -0.22 14.87
CA VAL A 365 -20.77 -0.74 13.62
C VAL A 365 -19.88 -1.94 13.90
N PRO A 366 -19.73 -2.89 12.96
CA PRO A 366 -18.81 -4.00 13.14
C PRO A 366 -17.35 -3.59 13.37
N SER A 367 -16.55 -4.48 13.96
CA SER A 367 -15.09 -4.34 13.88
C SER A 367 -14.62 -4.47 12.43
N GLY A 368 -13.54 -3.78 12.09
CA GLY A 368 -12.97 -3.79 10.75
C GLY A 368 -12.33 -2.47 10.36
N THR A 369 -11.88 -2.39 9.11
CA THR A 369 -11.28 -1.17 8.54
C THR A 369 -12.35 -0.35 7.84
N TYR A 370 -12.36 0.95 8.15
CA TYR A 370 -13.28 1.92 7.56
C TYR A 370 -12.49 3.02 6.85
N ALA A 371 -12.96 3.40 5.66
CA ALA A 371 -12.47 4.59 4.98
C ALA A 371 -13.17 5.82 5.53
N ILE A 372 -12.39 6.84 5.88
CA ILE A 372 -12.83 8.17 6.29
C ILE A 372 -12.60 9.09 5.12
N VAL A 373 -13.65 9.76 4.67
CA VAL A 373 -13.64 10.62 3.49
C VAL A 373 -13.97 12.04 3.90
N GLY A 374 -13.03 12.96 3.68
CA GLY A 374 -13.20 14.39 3.90
C GLY A 374 -13.50 15.07 2.57
N ARG A 375 -14.51 15.93 2.54
CA ARG A 375 -14.97 16.56 1.31
C ARG A 375 -15.30 18.04 1.50
N SER A 376 -15.01 18.82 0.46
CA SER A 376 -15.54 20.18 0.26
C SER A 376 -16.27 20.24 -1.07
N ASP A 377 -17.61 20.32 -1.04
CA ASP A 377 -18.45 20.34 -2.25
C ASP A 377 -18.17 21.56 -3.13
N ASP A 378 -18.12 22.75 -2.52
CA ASP A 378 -17.94 24.02 -3.23
C ASP A 378 -16.57 24.12 -3.91
N LEU A 379 -15.56 23.46 -3.35
CA LEU A 379 -14.19 23.45 -3.88
C LEU A 379 -13.89 22.22 -4.74
N ALA A 380 -14.82 21.26 -4.83
CA ALA A 380 -14.62 19.96 -5.47
C ALA A 380 -13.37 19.19 -4.96
N LEU A 381 -12.99 19.40 -3.69
CA LEU A 381 -11.84 18.75 -3.07
C LEU A 381 -12.26 17.55 -2.22
N SER A 382 -11.44 16.50 -2.24
CA SER A 382 -11.60 15.31 -1.41
C SER A 382 -10.25 14.76 -0.97
N ASP A 383 -10.25 14.09 0.18
CA ASP A 383 -9.12 13.31 0.68
C ASP A 383 -9.66 12.13 1.50
N THR A 384 -8.84 11.09 1.63
CA THR A 384 -9.22 9.86 2.30
C THR A 384 -8.14 9.34 3.22
N THR A 385 -8.56 8.74 4.32
CA THR A 385 -7.70 7.95 5.19
C THR A 385 -8.47 6.73 5.68
N THR A 386 -7.81 5.82 6.40
CA THR A 386 -8.43 4.63 6.97
C THR A 386 -8.30 4.61 8.48
N VAL A 387 -9.31 4.08 9.15
CA VAL A 387 -9.30 3.81 10.60
C VAL A 387 -9.67 2.35 10.84
N VAL A 388 -9.19 1.80 11.94
CA VAL A 388 -9.57 0.45 12.38
C VAL A 388 -10.49 0.57 13.58
N VAL A 389 -11.61 -0.16 13.55
CA VAL A 389 -12.55 -0.26 14.66
C VAL A 389 -12.48 -1.65 15.27
N GLU A 390 -12.36 -1.74 16.59
CA GLU A 390 -12.28 -2.99 17.35
C GLU A 390 -13.31 -3.01 18.49
N HIS A 391 -14.08 -4.09 18.56
CA HIS A 391 -15.06 -4.36 19.62
C HIS A 391 -14.70 -5.66 20.33
N ASP A 392 -14.73 -5.63 21.66
CA ASP A 392 -14.43 -6.81 22.49
C ASP A 392 -15.63 -7.76 22.58
N VAL A 393 -16.84 -7.24 22.35
CA VAL A 393 -18.11 -7.95 22.46
C VAL A 393 -18.87 -7.79 21.14
N PRO A 394 -19.59 -8.81 20.65
CA PRO A 394 -20.53 -8.61 19.55
C PRO A 394 -21.58 -7.56 19.96
N GLU A 395 -21.48 -6.39 19.36
CA GLU A 395 -22.44 -5.30 19.49
C GLU A 395 -23.00 -4.97 18.10
N GLY A 396 -24.32 -4.93 17.99
CA GLY A 396 -25.01 -4.72 16.72
C GLY A 396 -26.50 -4.98 16.84
N CYS A 397 -27.27 -4.45 15.90
CA CYS A 397 -28.66 -4.82 15.78
C CYS A 397 -28.74 -6.16 15.05
N ALA A 398 -29.17 -7.21 15.74
CA ALA A 398 -29.48 -8.47 15.09
C ALA A 398 -30.63 -8.23 14.09
N ALA A 399 -30.32 -8.30 12.79
CA ALA A 399 -31.30 -8.39 11.74
C ALA A 399 -31.48 -9.86 11.33
N ASP A 400 -32.64 -10.17 10.75
CA ASP A 400 -32.93 -11.49 10.18
C ASP A 400 -32.46 -11.44 8.72
N ASP A 401 -31.24 -11.93 8.47
CA ASP A 401 -30.40 -11.49 7.36
C ASP A 401 -30.59 -12.30 6.05
N GLY A 402 -31.59 -13.18 5.99
CA GLY A 402 -31.79 -14.02 4.81
C GLY A 402 -30.62 -14.96 4.56
N LEU A 403 -30.05 -15.51 5.64
CA LEU A 403 -28.99 -16.50 5.62
C LEU A 403 -29.52 -17.86 6.09
N ASP A 404 -28.98 -18.92 5.50
CA ASP A 404 -29.20 -20.29 5.91
C ASP A 404 -27.96 -20.74 6.70
N LEU A 405 -28.20 -21.19 7.93
CA LEU A 405 -27.18 -21.72 8.83
C LEU A 405 -27.42 -23.22 9.05
N GLU A 406 -26.44 -24.04 8.69
CA GLU A 406 -26.43 -25.47 8.99
C GLU A 406 -25.29 -25.78 9.94
N ALA A 407 -25.58 -26.47 11.04
CA ALA A 407 -24.58 -26.86 12.02
C ALA A 407 -24.60 -28.37 12.21
N TRP A 408 -23.43 -29.00 12.19
CA TRP A 408 -23.29 -30.43 12.43
C TRP A 408 -22.00 -30.73 13.20
N LEU A 409 -21.97 -31.92 13.79
CA LEU A 409 -20.79 -32.45 14.44
C LEU A 409 -20.16 -33.48 13.51
N ASP A 410 -18.84 -33.40 13.36
CA ASP A 410 -18.04 -34.47 12.77
C ASP A 410 -17.15 -35.06 13.87
N VAL A 411 -16.75 -36.32 13.71
CA VAL A 411 -15.83 -36.99 14.63
C VAL A 411 -14.66 -37.50 13.82
N ASP A 412 -13.47 -37.03 14.16
CA ASP A 412 -12.26 -37.43 13.46
C ASP A 412 -11.81 -38.86 13.81
N GLU A 413 -10.71 -39.31 13.21
CA GLU A 413 -10.15 -40.65 13.43
C GLU A 413 -9.67 -40.88 14.88
N ASP A 414 -9.50 -39.82 15.67
CA ASP A 414 -9.06 -39.82 17.06
C ASP A 414 -10.23 -39.68 18.06
N ASP A 415 -11.48 -39.90 17.61
CA ASP A 415 -12.72 -39.74 18.39
C ASP A 415 -12.89 -38.30 18.94
N GLN A 416 -12.35 -37.28 18.27
CA GLN A 416 -12.53 -35.89 18.67
C GLN A 416 -13.72 -35.28 17.93
N PRO A 417 -14.82 -34.93 18.62
CA PRO A 417 -15.91 -34.18 18.02
C PRO A 417 -15.47 -32.76 17.68
N SER A 418 -15.75 -32.33 16.45
CA SER A 418 -15.61 -30.96 15.95
C SER A 418 -16.97 -30.41 15.52
N LEU A 419 -17.24 -29.16 15.88
CA LEU A 419 -18.45 -28.46 15.47
C LEU A 419 -18.16 -27.68 14.19
N HIS A 420 -18.99 -27.89 13.18
CA HIS A 420 -18.92 -27.16 11.92
C HIS A 420 -20.20 -26.36 11.73
N ILE A 421 -20.05 -25.13 11.28
CA ILE A 421 -21.17 -24.26 10.90
C ILE A 421 -20.94 -23.84 9.45
N GLU A 422 -21.93 -24.08 8.61
CA GLU A 422 -22.01 -23.53 7.26
C GLU A 422 -22.99 -22.38 7.23
N VAL A 423 -22.56 -21.28 6.61
CA VAL A 423 -23.36 -20.09 6.39
C VAL A 423 -23.46 -19.89 4.88
N SER A 424 -24.69 -19.73 4.38
CA SER A 424 -24.95 -19.49 2.96
C SER A 424 -26.06 -18.45 2.75
N PRO A 425 -26.05 -17.69 1.64
CA PRO A 425 -27.14 -16.77 1.32
C PRO A 425 -28.40 -17.52 0.89
N ASN A 426 -29.58 -17.05 1.29
CA ASN A 426 -30.85 -17.62 0.81
C ASN A 426 -31.12 -17.24 -0.66
N ALA A 427 -30.61 -16.07 -1.09
CA ALA A 427 -30.75 -15.58 -2.45
C ALA A 427 -29.68 -14.53 -2.79
N GLY A 428 -29.17 -14.59 -4.02
CA GLY A 428 -28.23 -13.58 -4.55
C GLY A 428 -26.86 -13.60 -3.88
N ALA A 429 -26.09 -12.54 -4.14
CA ALA A 429 -24.84 -12.30 -3.44
C ALA A 429 -25.14 -11.64 -2.07
N THR A 430 -24.30 -11.91 -1.07
CA THR A 430 -24.43 -11.31 0.25
C THR A 430 -23.06 -11.04 0.85
N ASP A 431 -22.90 -9.84 1.40
CA ASP A 431 -21.75 -9.46 2.20
C ASP A 431 -22.02 -9.74 3.67
N LEU A 432 -21.06 -10.34 4.35
CA LEU A 432 -21.13 -10.74 5.75
C LEU A 432 -19.99 -10.09 6.53
N VAL A 433 -20.27 -9.70 7.77
CA VAL A 433 -19.22 -9.29 8.70
C VAL A 433 -19.36 -10.09 9.99
N LEU A 434 -18.27 -10.73 10.41
CA LEU A 434 -18.24 -11.42 11.69
C LEU A 434 -18.05 -10.42 12.82
N GLN A 435 -19.13 -10.16 13.55
CA GLN A 435 -19.10 -9.29 14.73
C GLN A 435 -18.68 -10.08 15.98
N GLY A 436 -17.63 -9.60 16.67
CA GLY A 436 -17.17 -10.16 17.95
C GLY A 436 -16.54 -11.56 17.85
N VAL A 437 -16.40 -12.23 19.01
CA VAL A 437 -15.79 -13.57 19.11
C VAL A 437 -16.74 -14.60 18.50
N CYS A 438 -16.32 -15.26 17.42
CA CYS A 438 -17.01 -16.44 16.91
C CYS A 438 -16.84 -17.59 17.92
N SER A 439 -17.93 -17.92 18.63
CA SER A 439 -17.96 -18.95 19.67
C SER A 439 -19.26 -19.72 19.66
N GLY A 440 -19.21 -20.94 20.16
CA GLY A 440 -20.30 -21.90 20.21
C GLY A 440 -20.18 -22.74 21.46
N ARG A 441 -21.24 -23.45 21.82
CA ARG A 441 -21.26 -24.35 22.98
C ARG A 441 -21.62 -25.75 22.53
N MET A 442 -20.72 -26.70 22.73
CA MET A 442 -20.93 -28.10 22.43
C MET A 442 -21.31 -28.83 23.72
N ILE A 443 -22.46 -29.52 23.70
CA ILE A 443 -22.92 -30.36 24.80
C ILE A 443 -23.17 -31.78 24.29
N LEU A 444 -22.47 -32.76 24.87
CA LEU A 444 -22.67 -34.18 24.57
C LEU A 444 -23.37 -34.87 25.73
N TYR A 445 -24.29 -35.76 25.39
CA TYR A 445 -25.06 -36.54 26.36
C TYR A 445 -24.77 -38.04 26.18
N ASP A 446 -24.79 -38.79 27.27
CA ASP A 446 -24.86 -40.25 27.20
C ASP A 446 -26.28 -40.73 26.85
N ASP A 447 -26.42 -42.05 26.65
CA ASP A 447 -27.70 -42.70 26.35
C ASP A 447 -28.75 -42.54 27.47
N GLU A 448 -28.32 -42.18 28.68
CA GLU A 448 -29.17 -41.97 29.86
C GLU A 448 -29.57 -40.48 30.03
N GLY A 449 -29.00 -39.58 29.20
CA GLY A 449 -29.24 -38.14 29.21
C GLY A 449 -28.32 -37.35 30.16
N SER A 450 -27.28 -37.96 30.71
CA SER A 450 -26.26 -37.27 31.50
C SER A 450 -25.29 -36.53 30.60
N VAL A 451 -24.85 -35.34 31.01
CA VAL A 451 -23.87 -34.54 30.27
C VAL A 451 -22.48 -35.19 30.37
N LEU A 452 -21.93 -35.62 29.23
CA LEU A 452 -20.58 -36.15 29.08
C LEU A 452 -19.56 -35.04 28.84
N LEU A 453 -19.96 -34.02 28.06
CA LEU A 453 -19.12 -32.88 27.69
C LEU A 453 -19.98 -31.63 27.64
N ASP A 454 -19.45 -30.51 28.13
CA ASP A 454 -20.05 -29.19 28.02
C ASP A 454 -18.93 -28.16 27.90
N GLN A 455 -18.66 -27.72 26.67
CA GLN A 455 -17.50 -26.89 26.38
C GLN A 455 -17.84 -25.77 25.40
N MET A 456 -17.25 -24.61 25.64
CA MET A 456 -17.21 -23.53 24.65
C MET A 456 -16.16 -23.84 23.60
N VAL A 457 -16.55 -23.79 22.33
CA VAL A 457 -15.68 -23.91 21.15
C VAL A 457 -15.63 -22.57 20.44
N GLY A 458 -14.52 -22.28 19.74
CA GLY A 458 -14.32 -21.03 19.00
C GLY A 458 -13.89 -21.28 17.57
N CYS A 459 -14.15 -20.32 16.67
CA CYS A 459 -13.86 -20.44 15.23
C CYS A 459 -12.46 -19.93 14.86
N GLU A 460 -11.43 -20.27 15.65
CA GLU A 460 -10.03 -19.81 15.46
C GLU A 460 -9.88 -18.30 15.15
N GLY A 461 -10.55 -17.44 15.94
CA GLY A 461 -10.27 -16.00 16.05
C GLY A 461 -10.33 -15.23 14.73
N ARG A 462 -11.53 -14.90 14.25
CA ARG A 462 -11.69 -14.10 13.01
C ARG A 462 -12.67 -12.95 13.20
N HIS A 463 -12.38 -12.11 14.18
CA HIS A 463 -13.13 -10.90 14.51
C HIS A 463 -13.02 -9.86 13.39
N GLY A 464 -14.12 -9.18 13.05
CA GLY A 464 -14.10 -8.02 12.15
C GLY A 464 -13.73 -8.33 10.71
N ARG A 465 -13.66 -9.61 10.33
CA ARG A 465 -13.43 -10.03 8.95
C ARG A 465 -14.72 -9.90 8.16
N GLN A 466 -14.57 -9.44 6.92
CA GLN A 466 -15.65 -9.28 5.96
C GLN A 466 -15.57 -10.42 4.94
N TYR A 467 -16.72 -10.91 4.49
CA TYR A 467 -16.83 -12.00 3.54
C TYR A 467 -17.81 -11.61 2.45
N HIS A 468 -17.53 -12.00 1.21
CA HIS A 468 -18.43 -11.82 0.08
C HIS A 468 -18.82 -13.19 -0.46
N LEU A 469 -20.08 -13.59 -0.24
CA LEU A 469 -20.66 -14.81 -0.80
C LEU A 469 -21.38 -14.46 -2.09
N PRO A 470 -20.84 -14.82 -3.28
CA PRO A 470 -21.36 -14.33 -4.56
C PRO A 470 -22.72 -14.92 -4.96
N ALA A 471 -23.13 -16.03 -4.35
CA ALA A 471 -24.35 -16.75 -4.70
C ALA A 471 -24.78 -17.71 -3.57
N PRO A 472 -26.02 -18.25 -3.60
CA PRO A 472 -26.51 -19.21 -2.61
C PRO A 472 -25.66 -20.49 -2.45
N GLU A 473 -24.98 -20.91 -3.51
CA GLU A 473 -24.04 -22.04 -3.47
C GLU A 473 -22.69 -21.72 -2.84
N ALA A 474 -22.39 -20.45 -2.59
CA ALA A 474 -21.16 -20.04 -1.92
C ALA A 474 -21.33 -20.23 -0.41
N VAL A 475 -20.67 -21.27 0.10
CA VAL A 475 -20.77 -21.66 1.50
C VAL A 475 -19.53 -21.20 2.25
N LEU A 476 -19.74 -20.40 3.31
CA LEU A 476 -18.73 -20.10 4.31
C LEU A 476 -18.76 -21.17 5.39
N ARG A 477 -17.68 -21.95 5.48
CA ARG A 477 -17.51 -22.95 6.53
C ARG A 477 -16.69 -22.38 7.68
N LEU A 478 -17.27 -22.42 8.88
CA LEU A 478 -16.66 -22.04 10.14
C LEU A 478 -16.36 -23.31 10.93
N ASP A 479 -15.10 -23.72 10.95
CA ASP A 479 -14.64 -24.85 11.74
C ASP A 479 -14.38 -24.41 13.17
N MET A 480 -15.11 -25.01 14.12
CA MET A 480 -14.96 -24.76 15.54
C MET A 480 -14.22 -25.95 16.15
N GLY A 481 -13.01 -25.71 16.68
CA GLY A 481 -12.00 -26.74 16.95
C GLY A 481 -12.47 -28.01 17.67
N GLY A 482 -11.74 -29.11 17.45
CA GLY A 482 -11.99 -30.42 18.02
C GLY A 482 -11.70 -30.51 19.52
N VAL A 483 -12.50 -31.29 20.24
CA VAL A 483 -12.30 -31.54 21.68
C VAL A 483 -11.91 -32.99 21.91
N ALA A 484 -10.79 -33.23 22.60
CA ALA A 484 -10.42 -34.57 23.03
C ALA A 484 -11.41 -35.13 24.07
N LEU A 485 -12.07 -36.24 23.75
CA LEU A 485 -12.85 -37.01 24.72
C LEU A 485 -11.89 -37.76 25.64
N THR A 486 -11.52 -37.17 26.78
CA THR A 486 -10.81 -37.94 27.80
C THR A 486 -11.80 -38.87 28.49
N THR A 487 -11.75 -40.16 28.18
CA THR A 487 -12.44 -41.17 28.99
C THR A 487 -11.81 -41.17 30.38
N SER A 488 -12.52 -40.74 31.42
CA SER A 488 -12.10 -41.05 32.79
C SER A 488 -12.22 -42.56 33.00
N GLU A 489 -11.09 -43.22 33.30
CA GLU A 489 -11.06 -44.61 33.80
C GLU A 489 -11.86 -44.76 35.10
#